data_AF-A0A0D6JT40-F1
#
_entry.id   AF-A0A0D6JT40-F1
#
_cell.length_a   1.000
_cell.length_b   1.000
_cell.length_c   1.000
_cell.angle_alpha   90.00
_cell.angle_beta   90.00
_cell.angle_gamma   90.00
#
_symmetry.space_group_name_H-M   'P 1'
#
loop_
_entity.id
_entity.type
_entity.pdbx_description
1 polymer ?
#
loop_
_entity_poly.entity_id
_entity_poly.type
_entity_poly.pdbx_seq_one_letter_code
_entity_poly.pdbx_strand_id
1 'polypeptide(L)'
;MPIFAVKTTARQEQTVADMIATKEFAEIHAVLAPDSLTSYVMVEADDDGIVTRVLEEIPHARGLVESGGAVGTSSMAEVEHFLSPTPDVEGIAEGDIVELIAGPFKGEKARVQRIDETKDQVTVELYEATVPIPVTVRGDQIRVLDSEER
;
A
#
# COMPACT_ATOMS: atom_id res chain seq x y z
N MET A 1 -9.60 -14.46 15.64
CA MET A 1 -9.98 -13.19 16.29
C MET A 1 -10.59 -12.30 15.21
N PRO A 2 -11.61 -11.49 15.53
CA PRO A 2 -12.25 -10.64 14.53
C PRO A 2 -11.35 -9.46 14.13
N ILE A 3 -11.36 -9.13 12.84
CA ILE A 3 -10.71 -7.92 12.32
C ILE A 3 -11.82 -6.93 11.96
N PHE A 4 -11.77 -5.75 12.54
CA PHE A 4 -12.77 -4.71 12.37
C PHE A 4 -12.27 -3.64 11.39
N ALA A 5 -13.14 -3.20 10.49
CA ALA A 5 -12.87 -2.06 9.63
C ALA A 5 -13.37 -0.77 10.28
N VAL A 6 -12.44 0.15 10.55
CA VAL A 6 -12.69 1.49 11.09
C VAL A 6 -12.71 2.48 9.93
N LYS A 7 -13.82 3.19 9.75
CA LYS A 7 -13.90 4.31 8.80
C LYS A 7 -13.03 5.46 9.32
N THR A 8 -12.29 6.10 8.43
CA THR A 8 -11.48 7.28 8.75
C THR A 8 -11.78 8.43 7.79
N THR A 9 -11.22 9.59 8.08
CA THR A 9 -11.15 10.67 7.10
C THR A 9 -10.06 10.32 6.08
N ALA A 10 -10.33 10.47 4.79
CA ALA A 10 -9.34 10.18 3.75
C ALA A 10 -8.00 10.88 4.02
N ARG A 11 -6.88 10.16 3.83
CA ARG A 11 -5.51 10.59 4.11
C ARG A 11 -5.16 10.78 5.59
N GLN A 12 -5.97 10.23 6.50
CA GLN A 12 -5.69 10.18 7.94
C GLN A 12 -5.55 8.74 8.46
N GLU A 13 -5.49 7.75 7.58
CA GLU A 13 -5.46 6.32 7.90
C GLU A 13 -4.26 6.00 8.80
N GLN A 14 -3.04 6.39 8.40
CA GLN A 14 -1.84 6.18 9.20
C GLN A 14 -1.91 6.90 10.55
N THR A 15 -2.31 8.18 10.56
CA THR A 15 -2.45 8.96 11.80
C THR A 15 -3.42 8.29 12.78
N VAL A 16 -4.57 7.83 12.29
CA VAL A 16 -5.57 7.11 13.09
C VAL A 16 -5.00 5.80 13.61
N ALA A 17 -4.32 5.02 12.76
CA ALA A 17 -3.70 3.77 13.16
C ALA A 17 -2.67 3.96 14.28
N ASP A 18 -1.79 4.95 14.15
CA ASP A 18 -0.76 5.29 15.14
C ASP A 18 -1.38 5.70 16.48
N MET A 19 -2.46 6.51 16.45
CA MET A 19 -3.16 6.92 17.65
C MET A 19 -3.83 5.74 18.35
N ILE A 20 -4.43 4.79 17.60
CA ILE A 20 -5.03 3.58 18.18
C ILE A 20 -3.94 2.72 18.83
N ALA A 21 -2.83 2.49 18.13
CA ALA A 21 -1.71 1.69 18.64
C ALA A 21 -1.09 2.27 19.93
N THR A 22 -1.14 3.59 20.11
CA THR A 22 -0.59 4.27 21.30
C THR A 22 -1.48 4.14 22.54
N LYS A 23 -2.75 3.73 22.41
CA LYS A 23 -3.69 3.70 23.54
C LYS A 23 -3.51 2.50 24.50
N GLU A 24 -2.62 1.56 24.18
CA GLU A 24 -2.23 0.39 25.01
C GLU A 24 -3.41 -0.37 25.64
N PHE A 25 -4.47 -0.64 24.86
CA PHE A 25 -5.54 -1.56 25.27
C PHE A 25 -5.11 -3.00 25.02
N ALA A 26 -5.19 -3.85 26.05
CA ALA A 26 -4.74 -5.24 25.97
C ALA A 26 -5.60 -6.10 25.03
N GLU A 27 -6.84 -5.65 24.77
CA GLU A 27 -7.82 -6.30 23.90
C GLU A 27 -7.67 -5.86 22.42
N ILE A 28 -6.77 -4.91 22.12
CA ILE A 28 -6.38 -4.54 20.75
C ILE A 28 -5.03 -5.17 20.45
N HIS A 29 -4.99 -6.06 19.47
CA HIS A 29 -3.83 -6.90 19.17
C HIS A 29 -2.98 -6.34 18.04
N ALA A 30 -3.63 -5.76 17.03
CA ALA A 30 -2.95 -5.21 15.86
C ALA A 30 -3.78 -4.11 15.21
N VAL A 31 -3.09 -3.19 14.53
CA VAL A 31 -3.69 -2.13 13.72
C VAL A 31 -2.95 -2.07 12.39
N LEU A 32 -3.69 -2.00 11.29
CA LEU A 32 -3.15 -1.99 9.93
C LEU A 32 -3.81 -0.88 9.11
N ALA A 33 -3.00 -0.01 8.52
CA ALA A 33 -3.43 1.00 7.54
C ALA A 33 -2.78 0.67 6.19
N PRO A 34 -3.42 -0.14 5.32
CA PRO A 34 -2.85 -0.46 4.01
C PRO A 34 -2.92 0.75 3.07
N ASP A 35 -1.83 1.01 2.34
CA ASP A 35 -1.77 2.10 1.35
C ASP A 35 -2.82 1.95 0.23
N SER A 36 -3.17 0.71 -0.11
CA SER A 36 -4.18 0.39 -1.12
C SER A 36 -5.63 0.63 -0.66
N LEU A 37 -5.86 0.91 0.63
CA LEU A 37 -7.19 1.05 1.21
C LEU A 37 -7.43 2.48 1.71
N THR A 38 -8.16 3.27 0.92
CA THR A 38 -8.48 4.66 1.28
C THR A 38 -9.65 4.76 2.26
N SER A 39 -9.50 5.62 3.28
CA SER A 39 -10.50 5.95 4.33
C SER A 39 -10.88 4.82 5.27
N TYR A 40 -10.04 3.78 5.39
CA TYR A 40 -10.24 2.71 6.35
C TYR A 40 -8.93 2.30 7.03
N VAL A 41 -9.08 1.84 8.27
CA VAL A 41 -8.02 1.19 9.06
C VAL A 41 -8.59 -0.13 9.56
N MET A 42 -7.78 -1.18 9.57
CA MET A 42 -8.14 -2.48 10.13
C MET A 42 -7.62 -2.60 11.55
N VAL A 43 -8.46 -3.09 12.46
CA VAL A 43 -8.12 -3.27 13.88
C VAL A 43 -8.47 -4.70 14.28
N GLU A 44 -7.48 -5.47 14.70
CA GLU A 44 -7.67 -6.78 15.31
C GLU A 44 -7.92 -6.59 16.81
N ALA A 45 -9.07 -7.06 17.30
CA ALA A 45 -9.45 -6.92 18.70
C ALA A 45 -10.34 -8.08 19.17
N ASP A 46 -10.56 -8.19 20.47
CA ASP A 46 -11.42 -9.24 21.05
C ASP A 46 -12.91 -9.04 20.72
N ASP A 47 -13.40 -7.80 20.75
CA ASP A 47 -14.79 -7.42 20.46
C ASP A 47 -14.91 -6.01 19.86
N ASP A 48 -16.08 -5.68 19.31
CA ASP A 48 -16.37 -4.37 18.70
C ASP A 48 -16.58 -3.24 19.73
N GLY A 49 -16.94 -3.60 20.96
CA GLY A 49 -17.18 -2.68 22.06
C GLY A 49 -15.90 -1.99 22.51
N ILE A 50 -14.78 -2.72 22.61
CA ILE A 50 -13.48 -2.10 22.91
C ILE A 50 -13.08 -1.15 21.79
N VAL A 51 -13.19 -1.55 20.53
CA VAL A 51 -12.83 -0.69 19.39
C VAL A 51 -13.65 0.59 19.42
N THR A 52 -14.97 0.48 19.62
CA THR A 52 -15.86 1.64 19.70
C THR A 52 -15.44 2.63 20.78
N ARG A 53 -15.10 2.14 21.99
CA ARG A 53 -14.61 2.99 23.09
C ARG A 53 -13.32 3.71 22.74
N VAL A 54 -12.37 3.01 22.11
CA VAL A 54 -11.10 3.62 21.70
C VAL A 54 -11.36 4.76 20.72
N LEU A 55 -12.22 4.55 19.73
CA LEU A 55 -12.47 5.53 18.67
C LEU A 55 -13.10 6.83 19.16
N GLU A 56 -13.75 6.86 20.33
CA GLU A 56 -14.30 8.10 20.93
C GLU A 56 -13.20 9.15 21.18
N GLU A 57 -11.97 8.70 21.40
CA GLU A 57 -10.82 9.56 21.71
C GLU A 57 -9.91 9.82 20.51
N ILE A 58 -10.25 9.29 19.33
CA ILE A 58 -9.39 9.31 18.13
C ILE A 58 -9.99 10.27 17.10
N PRO A 59 -9.39 11.47 16.92
CA PRO A 59 -9.79 12.37 15.85
C PRO A 59 -9.74 11.67 14.49
N HIS A 60 -10.64 12.08 13.59
CA HIS A 60 -10.76 11.54 12.23
C HIS A 60 -11.25 10.09 12.12
N ALA A 61 -11.38 9.34 13.21
CA ALA A 61 -12.16 8.10 13.21
C ALA A 61 -13.67 8.40 13.04
N ARG A 62 -14.33 7.61 12.21
CA ARG A 62 -15.75 7.78 11.82
C ARG A 62 -16.60 6.55 12.21
N GLY A 63 -16.11 5.77 13.16
CA GLY A 63 -16.75 4.56 13.67
C GLY A 63 -16.52 3.32 12.79
N LEU A 64 -17.14 2.22 13.19
CA LEU A 64 -17.01 0.91 12.57
C LEU A 64 -17.86 0.77 11.30
N VAL A 65 -17.42 -0.10 10.39
CA VAL A 65 -18.22 -0.55 9.25
C VAL A 65 -19.32 -1.48 9.73
N GLU A 66 -20.55 -1.22 9.32
CA GLU A 66 -21.73 -2.01 9.66
C GLU A 66 -22.28 -2.69 8.41
N SER A 67 -22.76 -3.93 8.57
CA SER A 67 -23.45 -4.69 7.53
C SER A 67 -24.70 -5.33 8.13
N GLY A 68 -25.87 -5.06 7.54
CA GLY A 68 -27.14 -5.66 7.98
C GLY A 68 -27.57 -5.31 9.41
N GLY A 69 -27.08 -4.20 9.98
CA GLY A 69 -27.39 -3.76 11.34
C GLY A 69 -26.48 -4.34 12.43
N ALA A 70 -25.40 -5.03 12.05
CA ALA A 70 -24.35 -5.48 12.96
C ALA A 70 -22.98 -4.96 12.48
N VAL A 71 -22.00 -4.91 13.40
CA VAL A 71 -20.61 -4.60 13.05
C VAL A 71 -20.06 -5.71 12.15
N GLY A 72 -19.57 -5.32 10.98
CA GLY A 72 -18.94 -6.25 10.05
C GLY A 72 -17.52 -6.59 10.50
N THR A 73 -17.15 -7.86 10.36
CA THR A 73 -15.79 -8.34 10.59
C THR A 73 -15.20 -8.90 9.31
N SER A 74 -13.90 -8.70 9.11
CA SER A 74 -13.13 -9.34 8.04
C SER A 74 -12.45 -10.60 8.57
N SER A 75 -12.34 -11.60 7.71
CA SER A 75 -11.54 -12.79 7.92
C SER A 75 -10.07 -12.55 7.57
N MET A 76 -9.16 -13.38 8.10
CA MET A 76 -7.73 -13.28 7.77
C MET A 76 -7.49 -13.40 6.26
N ALA A 77 -8.20 -14.29 5.57
CA ALA A 77 -8.08 -14.49 4.12
C ALA A 77 -8.43 -13.22 3.31
N GLU A 78 -9.32 -12.37 3.82
CA GLU A 78 -9.65 -11.09 3.19
C GLU A 78 -8.57 -10.03 3.46
N VAL A 79 -7.73 -10.20 4.47
CA VAL A 79 -6.71 -9.21 4.88
C VAL A 79 -5.31 -9.57 4.41
N GLU A 80 -5.03 -10.86 4.15
CA GLU A 80 -3.71 -11.39 3.77
C GLU A 80 -3.03 -10.61 2.64
N HIS A 81 -3.80 -10.22 1.61
CA HIS A 81 -3.26 -9.48 0.46
C HIS A 81 -2.72 -8.08 0.82
N PHE A 82 -3.15 -7.49 1.94
CA PHE A 82 -2.61 -6.22 2.44
C PHE A 82 -1.29 -6.40 3.22
N LEU A 83 -0.99 -7.61 3.69
CA LEU A 83 0.24 -7.92 4.45
C LEU A 83 1.43 -8.23 3.54
N SER A 84 1.19 -8.34 2.25
CA SER A 84 2.21 -8.56 1.22
C SER A 84 1.90 -7.65 0.04
N PRO A 85 2.16 -6.33 0.16
CA PRO A 85 2.00 -5.42 -0.95
C PRO A 85 2.88 -5.90 -2.12
N THR A 86 2.23 -6.06 -3.27
CA THR A 86 2.85 -6.31 -4.57
C THR A 86 3.91 -5.22 -4.83
N PRO A 87 5.18 -5.57 -5.07
CA PRO A 87 6.20 -4.60 -5.47
C PRO A 87 5.77 -3.83 -6.71
N ASP A 88 6.10 -2.55 -6.81
CA ASP A 88 5.78 -1.74 -8.00
C ASP A 88 6.53 -2.24 -9.24
N VAL A 89 7.62 -2.98 -9.04
CA VAL A 89 8.36 -3.66 -10.12
C VAL A 89 7.79 -5.03 -10.52
N GLU A 90 6.72 -5.51 -9.86
CA GLU A 90 6.12 -6.81 -10.19
C GLU A 90 5.52 -6.79 -11.61
N GLY A 91 5.77 -7.86 -12.37
CA GLY A 91 5.30 -8.00 -13.75
C GLY A 91 6.14 -7.28 -14.80
N ILE A 92 7.22 -6.59 -14.39
CA ILE A 92 8.23 -6.01 -15.30
C ILE A 92 9.27 -7.08 -15.63
N ALA A 93 9.73 -7.11 -16.88
CA ALA A 93 10.80 -8.00 -17.33
C ALA A 93 12.02 -7.22 -17.84
N GLU A 94 13.19 -7.87 -17.78
CA GLU A 94 14.36 -7.38 -18.50
C GLU A 94 14.07 -7.30 -20.01
N GLY A 95 14.40 -6.16 -20.63
CA GLY A 95 14.09 -5.88 -22.03
C GLY A 95 12.84 -5.03 -22.25
N ASP A 96 11.92 -4.95 -21.27
CA ASP A 96 10.70 -4.15 -21.37
C ASP A 96 11.01 -2.66 -21.61
N ILE A 97 10.12 -2.00 -22.33
CA ILE A 97 10.20 -0.56 -22.54
C ILE A 97 9.29 0.16 -21.54
N VAL A 98 9.91 1.03 -20.76
CA VAL A 98 9.23 1.81 -19.72
C VAL A 98 9.44 3.30 -19.97
N GLU A 99 8.51 4.11 -19.46
CA GLU A 99 8.64 5.57 -19.38
C GLU A 99 8.92 5.96 -17.94
N LEU A 100 9.90 6.84 -17.74
CA LEU A 100 10.15 7.44 -16.43
C LEU A 100 9.10 8.53 -16.18
N ILE A 101 8.29 8.41 -15.13
CA ILE A 101 7.20 9.36 -14.83
C ILE A 101 7.55 10.40 -13.76
N ALA A 102 8.72 10.25 -13.13
CA ALA A 102 9.25 11.13 -12.10
C ALA A 102 10.77 11.34 -12.23
N GLY A 103 11.32 12.25 -11.42
CA GLY A 103 12.76 12.53 -11.39
C GLY A 103 13.28 13.36 -12.57
N PRO A 104 14.61 13.49 -12.70
CA PRO A 104 15.24 14.37 -13.70
C PRO A 104 15.07 13.91 -15.14
N PHE A 105 14.75 12.63 -15.37
CA PHE A 105 14.55 12.02 -16.68
C PHE A 105 13.07 11.78 -16.99
N LYS A 106 12.16 12.50 -16.31
CA LYS A 106 10.72 12.35 -16.52
C LYS A 106 10.33 12.57 -17.99
N GLY A 107 9.58 11.64 -18.56
CA GLY A 107 9.11 11.61 -19.95
C GLY A 107 10.03 10.83 -20.89
N GLU A 108 11.24 10.48 -20.44
CA GLU A 108 12.17 9.68 -21.24
C GLU A 108 11.75 8.22 -21.26
N LYS A 109 11.97 7.56 -22.40
CA LYS A 109 11.82 6.12 -22.55
C LYS A 109 13.12 5.42 -22.21
N ALA A 110 13.01 4.28 -21.56
CA ALA A 110 14.15 3.48 -21.17
C ALA A 110 13.85 1.98 -21.32
N ARG A 111 14.89 1.20 -21.55
CA ARG A 111 14.81 -0.26 -21.55
C ARG A 111 15.24 -0.80 -20.20
N VAL A 112 14.49 -1.74 -19.66
CA VAL A 112 14.84 -2.43 -18.40
C VAL A 112 16.06 -3.31 -18.61
N GLN A 113 17.08 -3.11 -17.77
CA GLN A 113 18.31 -3.90 -17.78
C GLN A 113 18.37 -4.90 -16.63
N ARG A 114 17.84 -4.52 -15.47
CA ARG A 114 17.85 -5.35 -14.26
C ARG A 114 16.75 -4.92 -13.31
N ILE A 115 16.16 -5.89 -12.61
CA ILE A 115 15.15 -5.66 -11.57
C ILE A 115 15.71 -6.14 -10.22
N ASP A 116 15.42 -5.39 -9.15
CA ASP A 116 15.66 -5.75 -7.76
C ASP A 116 14.32 -5.65 -7.01
N GLU A 117 13.55 -6.75 -7.01
CA GLU A 117 12.23 -6.85 -6.36
C GLU A 117 12.32 -6.60 -4.86
N THR A 118 13.42 -7.02 -4.22
CA THR A 118 13.60 -6.85 -2.76
C THR A 118 13.74 -5.37 -2.38
N LYS A 119 14.31 -4.55 -3.27
CA LYS A 119 14.44 -3.10 -3.06
C LYS A 119 13.38 -2.29 -3.78
N ASP A 120 12.50 -2.95 -4.53
CA ASP A 120 11.51 -2.31 -5.39
C ASP A 120 12.14 -1.28 -6.34
N GLN A 121 13.23 -1.69 -7.00
CA GLN A 121 14.04 -0.86 -7.87
C GLN A 121 14.29 -1.53 -9.22
N VAL A 122 14.42 -0.69 -10.24
CA VAL A 122 14.76 -1.11 -11.60
C VAL A 122 15.94 -0.28 -12.11
N THR A 123 16.91 -0.96 -12.72
CA THR A 123 17.97 -0.32 -13.49
C THR A 123 17.55 -0.31 -14.96
N VAL A 124 17.47 0.89 -15.53
CA VAL A 124 17.06 1.11 -16.92
C VAL A 124 18.15 1.85 -17.70
N GLU A 125 18.13 1.69 -19.02
CA GLU A 125 19.00 2.42 -19.94
C GLU A 125 18.15 3.29 -20.87
N LEU A 126 18.49 4.57 -20.97
CA LEU A 126 17.73 5.53 -21.78
C LEU A 126 17.79 5.17 -23.28
N TYR A 127 16.61 5.12 -23.91
CA TYR A 127 16.46 4.63 -25.28
C TYR A 127 17.01 5.61 -26.33
N GLU A 128 16.95 6.92 -26.05
CA GLU A 128 17.38 7.99 -26.97
C GLU A 128 18.85 8.40 -26.79
N ALA A 129 19.58 7.79 -25.84
CA ALA A 129 20.96 8.15 -25.56
C ALA A 129 21.95 7.48 -26.53
N THR A 130 22.85 8.28 -27.12
CA THR A 130 23.92 7.76 -28.01
C THR A 130 24.92 6.86 -27.26
N VAL A 131 25.01 7.01 -25.94
CA VAL A 131 25.89 6.25 -25.06
C VAL A 131 25.02 5.63 -23.96
N PRO A 132 25.20 4.34 -23.62
CA PRO A 132 24.44 3.68 -22.55
C PRO A 132 24.68 4.38 -21.20
N ILE A 133 23.61 4.93 -20.62
CA ILE A 133 23.63 5.51 -19.27
C ILE A 133 22.66 4.71 -18.39
N PRO A 134 23.15 3.83 -17.51
CA PRO A 134 22.30 3.09 -16.59
C PRO A 134 21.83 4.00 -15.46
N VAL A 135 20.52 4.02 -15.21
CA VAL A 135 19.88 4.77 -14.12
C VAL A 135 19.07 3.79 -13.28
N THR A 136 19.24 3.82 -11.96
CA THR A 136 18.41 3.04 -11.03
C THR A 136 17.34 3.92 -10.44
N VAL A 137 16.08 3.52 -10.59
CA VAL A 137 14.89 4.23 -10.10
C VAL A 137 14.00 3.26 -9.32
N ARG A 138 13.06 3.80 -8.56
CA ARG A 138 12.03 2.98 -7.88
C ARG A 138 10.94 2.55 -8.86
N GLY A 139 10.25 1.45 -8.56
CA GLY A 139 9.15 0.94 -9.38
C GLY A 139 8.01 1.96 -9.56
N ASP A 140 7.62 2.67 -8.49
CA ASP A 140 6.60 3.73 -8.52
C ASP A 140 6.93 4.92 -9.45
N GLN A 141 8.18 5.05 -9.89
CA GLN A 141 8.64 6.13 -10.77
C GLN A 141 8.62 5.76 -12.25
N ILE A 142 8.13 4.58 -12.60
CA ILE A 142 8.09 4.11 -13.99
C ILE A 142 6.70 3.66 -14.41
N ARG A 143 6.48 3.67 -15.72
CA ARG A 143 5.26 3.16 -16.36
C ARG A 143 5.65 2.27 -17.53
N VAL A 144 5.19 1.02 -17.54
CA VAL A 144 5.41 0.09 -18.65
C VAL A 144 4.66 0.58 -19.89
N LEU A 145 5.36 0.67 -21.03
CA LEU A 145 4.79 1.08 -22.31
C LEU A 145 4.62 -0.09 -23.27
N ASP A 146 5.60 -1.00 -23.27
CA ASP A 146 5.61 -2.20 -24.11
C ASP A 146 6.16 -3.33 -23.24
N SER A 147 5.26 -4.23 -22.84
CA SER A 147 5.62 -5.52 -22.25
C SER A 147 5.72 -6.47 -23.43
N GLU A 148 6.86 -7.14 -23.63
CA GLU A 148 6.85 -8.23 -24.61
C GLU A 148 5.78 -9.25 -24.18
N GLU A 149 4.72 -9.37 -25.00
CA GLU A 149 3.48 -10.13 -24.77
C GLU A 149 3.64 -11.34 -23.85
N ARG A 150 2.92 -11.33 -22.73
CA ARG A 150 2.52 -12.54 -21.99
C ARG A 150 1.07 -12.45 -21.55
#